data_AF-A0A1D7W9I3-F1
#
_entry.id   AF-A0A1D7W9I3-F1
#
_cell.length_a   1.000
_cell.length_b   1.000
_cell.length_c   1.000
_cell.angle_alpha   90.00
_cell.angle_beta   90.00
_cell.angle_gamma   90.00
#
_symmetry.space_group_name_H-M   'P 1'
#
loop_
_entity.id
_entity.type
_entity.pdbx_description
1 polymer ?
#
loop_
_entity_poly.entity_id
_entity_poly.type
_entity_poly.pdbx_seq_one_letter_code
_entity_poly.pdbx_strand_id
1 'polypeptide(L)'
;MFINKFYNSKQISQQIAENIFNIISSKSVLLYNGFYSYGLYYDFFYKSISELEEHIKLQINMYENRIHVKSVQYINNSVNIFFCQNEFFSNLSLKI
;
A
#
# COMPACT_ATOMS: atom_id res chain seq x y z
N MET A 1 -1.06 6.83 -18.17
CA MET A 1 -0.46 6.88 -16.82
C MET A 1 0.59 5.78 -16.75
N PHE A 2 1.87 6.13 -16.65
CA PHE A 2 2.99 5.19 -16.81
C PHE A 2 3.28 4.48 -15.48
N ILE A 3 3.06 3.16 -15.42
CA ILE A 3 3.58 2.30 -14.35
C ILE A 3 5.04 2.01 -14.69
N ASN A 4 6.00 2.73 -14.09
CA ASN A 4 7.41 2.36 -14.18
C ASN A 4 7.64 1.14 -13.27
N LYS A 5 7.54 -0.06 -13.87
CA LYS A 5 7.77 -1.35 -13.22
C LYS A 5 9.27 -1.65 -13.16
N PHE A 6 9.95 -1.24 -12.09
CA PHE A 6 11.25 -1.83 -11.75
C PHE A 6 11.01 -3.13 -10.97
N TYR A 7 11.00 -4.26 -11.68
CA TYR A 7 11.01 -5.59 -11.06
C TYR A 7 12.45 -6.00 -10.79
N ASN A 8 12.91 -5.84 -9.56
CA ASN A 8 14.13 -6.50 -9.12
C ASN A 8 13.89 -7.18 -7.77
N SER A 9 14.39 -8.42 -7.68
CA SER A 9 14.01 -9.50 -6.75
C SER A 9 12.73 -10.26 -7.16
N LYS A 10 12.78 -11.60 -7.06
CA LYS A 10 11.76 -12.59 -7.49
C LYS A 10 10.34 -12.01 -7.54
N GLN A 11 9.80 -11.93 -8.75
CA GLN A 11 8.56 -11.25 -9.13
C GLN A 11 7.45 -11.34 -8.07
N ILE A 12 7.15 -10.21 -7.43
CA ILE A 12 5.78 -9.92 -7.03
C ILE A 12 4.90 -10.19 -8.25
N SER A 13 3.87 -11.02 -8.10
CA SER A 13 2.95 -11.23 -9.20
C SER A 13 2.34 -9.88 -9.59
N GLN A 14 2.24 -9.62 -10.89
CA GLN A 14 1.65 -8.37 -11.39
C GLN A 14 0.29 -8.07 -10.76
N GLN A 15 -0.49 -9.12 -10.47
CA GLN A 15 -1.78 -9.03 -9.78
C GLN A 15 -1.67 -8.49 -8.34
N ILE A 16 -0.63 -8.86 -7.57
CA ILE A 16 -0.42 -8.30 -6.22
C ILE A 16 -0.10 -6.80 -6.32
N ALA A 17 0.77 -6.41 -7.25
CA ALA A 17 1.11 -5.01 -7.45
C ALA A 17 -0.10 -4.17 -7.88
N GLU A 18 -0.95 -4.70 -8.77
CA GLU A 18 -2.20 -4.08 -9.19
C GLU A 18 -3.22 -3.97 -8.05
N ASN A 19 -3.38 -5.02 -7.24
CA ASN A 19 -4.24 -4.98 -6.07
C ASN A 19 -3.79 -3.92 -5.05
N ILE A 20 -2.50 -3.87 -4.75
CA ILE A 20 -1.93 -2.84 -3.88
C ILE A 20 -2.20 -1.46 -4.46
N PHE A 21 -1.94 -1.26 -5.77
CA PHE A 21 -2.22 0.00 -6.44
C PHE A 21 -3.70 0.41 -6.30
N ASN A 22 -4.62 -0.53 -6.49
CA ASN A 22 -6.06 -0.28 -6.33
C ASN A 22 -6.42 0.10 -4.89
N ILE A 23 -5.82 -0.54 -3.88
CA ILE A 23 -6.01 -0.18 -2.46
C ILE A 23 -5.53 1.26 -2.23
N ILE A 24 -4.33 1.60 -2.68
CA ILE A 24 -3.73 2.93 -2.42
C ILE A 24 -4.24 4.05 -3.32
N SER A 25 -5.08 3.75 -4.30
CA SER A 25 -5.71 4.73 -5.22
C SER A 25 -7.22 4.87 -5.01
N SER A 26 -7.84 3.92 -4.29
CA SER A 26 -9.27 3.95 -3.99
C SER A 26 -9.54 4.80 -2.75
N LYS A 27 -10.62 5.58 -2.79
CA LYS A 27 -11.08 6.38 -1.64
C LYS A 27 -11.83 5.48 -0.65
N SER A 28 -11.36 5.41 0.59
CA SER A 28 -12.11 4.76 1.68
C SER A 28 -13.11 5.70 2.34
N VAL A 29 -14.12 5.10 2.95
CA VAL A 29 -15.16 5.74 3.76
C VAL A 29 -15.01 5.23 5.20
N LEU A 30 -15.12 6.13 6.18
CA LEU A 30 -15.16 5.77 7.58
C LEU A 30 -16.51 5.13 7.89
N LEU A 31 -16.50 3.87 8.30
CA LEU A 31 -17.71 3.15 8.71
C LEU A 31 -18.09 3.59 10.13
N TYR A 32 -19.39 3.55 10.43
CA TYR A 32 -19.96 3.96 11.72
C TYR A 32 -19.34 3.28 12.95
N ASN A 33 -18.67 2.14 12.77
CA ASN A 33 -18.01 1.38 13.84
C ASN A 33 -16.51 1.74 14.02
N GLY A 34 -16.03 2.83 13.41
CA GLY A 34 -14.62 3.23 13.49
C GLY A 34 -13.67 2.41 12.61
N PHE A 35 -14.21 1.52 11.77
CA PHE A 35 -13.44 0.79 10.76
C PHE A 35 -13.39 1.57 9.45
N TYR A 36 -12.31 1.43 8.70
CA TYR A 36 -12.19 1.99 7.36
C TYR A 36 -12.65 0.95 6.34
N SER A 37 -13.45 1.38 5.36
CA SER A 37 -13.70 0.56 4.17
C SER A 37 -12.41 0.38 3.35
N TYR A 38 -12.47 -0.45 2.31
CA TYR A 38 -11.40 -0.59 1.32
C TYR A 38 -10.91 0.78 0.80
N GLY A 39 -9.59 1.00 0.85
CA GLY A 39 -8.93 2.15 0.26
C GLY A 39 -8.26 3.11 1.25
N LEU A 40 -7.75 4.23 0.77
CA LEU A 40 -7.19 5.31 1.59
C LEU A 40 -8.17 6.46 1.75
N TYR A 41 -8.16 7.08 2.93
CA TYR A 41 -8.97 8.25 3.21
C TYR A 41 -8.23 9.50 2.71
N TYR A 42 -8.62 10.09 1.59
CA TYR A 42 -7.88 11.22 0.99
C TYR A 42 -8.24 12.61 1.53
N ASP A 43 -9.33 12.73 2.27
CA ASP A 43 -9.73 14.04 2.79
C ASP A 43 -8.97 14.28 4.11
N PHE A 44 -8.04 15.24 4.14
CA PHE A 44 -7.42 15.98 5.28
C PHE A 44 -7.16 15.29 6.65
N PHE A 45 -7.29 13.97 6.78
CA PHE A 45 -7.34 13.30 8.08
C PHE A 45 -5.98 12.84 8.62
N TYR A 46 -4.98 12.67 7.76
CA TYR A 46 -3.64 12.32 8.24
C TYR A 46 -2.95 13.56 8.80
N LYS A 47 -2.70 13.54 10.11
CA LYS A 47 -1.98 14.60 10.83
C LYS A 47 -0.48 14.52 10.56
N SER A 48 0.02 13.40 10.07
CA SER A 48 1.43 13.19 9.72
C SER A 48 1.62 12.19 8.59
N ILE A 49 2.80 12.24 7.96
CA ILE A 49 3.22 11.23 6.97
C ILE A 49 3.23 9.83 7.60
N SER A 50 3.65 9.71 8.86
CA SER A 50 3.67 8.42 9.57
C SER A 50 2.27 7.82 9.76
N GLU A 51 1.25 8.65 9.99
CA GLU A 51 -0.14 8.16 10.04
C GLU A 51 -0.62 7.64 8.68
N LEU A 52 -0.25 8.31 7.59
CA LEU A 52 -0.53 7.85 6.23
C LEU A 52 0.17 6.51 5.94
N GLU A 53 1.46 6.40 6.26
CA GLU A 53 2.25 5.18 6.07
C GLU A 53 1.67 3.98 6.84
N GLU A 54 1.29 4.20 8.11
CA GLU A 54 0.68 3.15 8.93
C GLU A 54 -0.70 2.76 8.41
N HIS A 55 -1.51 3.72 7.94
CA HIS A 55 -2.80 3.40 7.36
C HIS A 55 -2.66 2.61 6.03
N ILE A 56 -1.72 2.98 5.16
CA ILE A 56 -1.42 2.22 3.94
C ILE A 56 -1.03 0.78 4.31
N LYS A 57 -0.15 0.61 5.30
CA LYS A 57 0.27 -0.71 5.78
C LYS A 57 -0.91 -1.54 6.28
N LEU A 58 -1.80 -0.94 7.08
CA LEU A 58 -3.00 -1.60 7.59
C LEU A 58 -3.93 -2.05 6.45
N GLN A 59 -4.21 -1.16 5.48
CA GLN A 59 -5.08 -1.46 4.34
C GLN A 59 -4.52 -2.59 3.47
N ILE A 60 -3.22 -2.56 3.15
CA ILE A 60 -2.60 -3.63 2.36
C ILE A 60 -2.66 -4.96 3.12
N ASN A 61 -2.29 -4.98 4.40
CA ASN A 61 -2.32 -6.21 5.20
C ASN A 61 -3.73 -6.75 5.41
N MET A 62 -4.77 -5.90 5.34
CA MET A 62 -6.17 -6.31 5.49
C MET A 62 -6.74 -6.90 4.19
N TYR A 63 -6.35 -6.37 3.03
CA TYR A 63 -6.97 -6.70 1.74
C TYR A 63 -6.05 -7.48 0.78
N GLU A 64 -4.77 -7.66 1.09
CA GLU A 64 -3.80 -8.41 0.28
C GLU A 64 -3.00 -9.41 1.14
N ASN A 65 -3.66 -10.51 1.52
CA ASN A 65 -3.13 -11.52 2.45
C ASN A 65 -1.97 -12.36 1.90
N ARG A 66 -1.63 -12.24 0.60
CA ARG A 66 -0.52 -13.00 -0.02
C ARG A 66 0.85 -12.47 0.39
N ILE A 67 0.91 -11.27 0.97
CA ILE A 67 2.13 -10.64 1.45
C ILE A 67 1.94 -10.15 2.89
N HIS A 68 3.05 -9.93 3.59
CA HIS A 68 3.06 -9.28 4.88
C HIS A 68 3.90 -8.00 4.80
N VAL A 69 3.26 -6.84 4.88
CA VAL A 69 3.92 -5.52 4.84
C VAL A 69 4.60 -5.23 6.17
N LYS A 70 5.92 -5.03 6.11
CA LYS A 70 6.77 -4.69 7.25
C LYS A 70 6.76 -3.19 7.51
N SER A 71 7.00 -2.40 6.46
CA SER A 71 7.04 -0.94 6.53
C SER A 71 6.61 -0.33 5.20
N VAL A 72 6.16 0.92 5.30
CA VAL A 72 5.79 1.77 4.17
C VAL A 72 6.57 3.08 4.33
N GLN A 73 7.07 3.63 3.23
CA GLN A 73 7.72 4.93 3.19
C GLN A 73 7.08 5.80 2.10
N TYR A 74 6.57 6.96 2.47
CA TYR A 74 6.03 7.96 1.55
C TYR A 74 7.06 9.06 1.30
N ILE A 75 7.63 9.09 0.10
CA ILE A 75 8.70 10.03 -0.29
C ILE A 75 8.43 10.54 -1.70
N ASN A 76 8.44 11.86 -1.90
CA ASN A 76 8.33 12.48 -3.23
C ASN A 76 7.17 11.93 -4.08
N ASN A 77 5.94 11.92 -3.53
CA ASN A 77 4.74 11.34 -4.16
C ASN A 77 4.89 9.88 -4.60
N SER A 78 5.76 9.14 -3.93
CA SER A 78 5.95 7.72 -4.16
C SER A 78 5.76 6.97 -2.85
N VAL A 79 5.02 5.85 -2.92
CA VAL A 79 4.82 4.91 -1.82
C VAL A 79 5.76 3.73 -2.07
N ASN A 80 6.73 3.57 -1.17
CA ASN A 80 7.62 2.42 -1.14
C ASN A 80 7.14 1.43 -0.08
N ILE A 81 6.91 0.18 -0.46
CA ILE A 81 6.34 -0.85 0.41
C ILE A 81 7.39 -1.95 0.55
N PHE A 82 7.78 -2.24 1.77
CA PHE A 82 8.69 -3.33 2.11
C PHE A 82 7.89 -4.46 2.73
N PHE A 83 7.93 -5.65 2.14
CA PHE A 83 7.08 -6.75 2.56
C PHE A 83 7.82 -8.09 2.45
N CYS A 84 7.24 -9.10 3.10
CA CYS A 84 7.66 -10.49 2.98
C CYS A 84 6.60 -11.34 2.28
N GLN A 85 7.04 -12.26 1.44
CA GLN A 85 6.21 -13.29 0.82
C GLN A 85 6.98 -14.61 0.84
N ASN A 86 6.43 -15.65 1.46
CA ASN A 86 7.03 -16.99 1.51
C ASN A 86 8.53 -16.93 1.90
N GLU A 87 8.86 -16.23 2.98
CA GLU A 87 10.23 -16.02 3.51
C GLU A 87 11.14 -15.09 2.68
N PHE A 88 10.72 -14.66 1.48
CA PHE A 88 11.46 -13.69 0.67
C PHE A 88 11.10 -12.25 1.04
N PHE A 89 12.11 -11.38 1.03
CA PHE A 89 11.96 -9.94 1.22
C PHE A 89 11.98 -9.24 -0.13
N SER A 90 11.02 -8.35 -0.34
CA SER A 90 10.90 -7.58 -1.58
C SER A 90 10.39 -6.18 -1.30
N ASN A 91 10.60 -5.29 -2.26
CA ASN A 91 10.12 -3.92 -2.24
C ASN A 91 9.26 -3.61 -3.47
N LEU A 92 8.26 -2.76 -3.29
CA LEU A 92 7.41 -2.24 -4.36
C LEU A 92 7.37 -0.72 -4.26
N SER A 93 7.73 -0.03 -5.34
CA SER A 93 7.64 1.43 -5.44
C SER A 93 6.50 1.81 -6.38
N LEU A 94 5.55 2.60 -5.88
CA LEU A 94 4.38 3.07 -6.62
C LEU A 94 4.35 4.59 -6.62
N LYS A 95 4.23 5.17 -7.81
CA LYS A 95 4.08 6.62 -7.98
C LYS A 95 2.59 6.98 -7.99
N ILE A 96 2.19 7.91 -7.14
CA ILE A 96 0.82 8.40 -6.98
C ILE A 96 0.69 9.79 -7.58
#